data_AF-A0A3Q3D3V7-F1
#
_entry.id   AF-A0A3Q3D3V7-F1
#
_cell.length_a   1.000
_cell.length_b   1.000
_cell.length_c   1.000
_cell.angle_alpha   90.00
_cell.angle_beta   90.00
_cell.angle_gamma   90.00
#
_symmetry.space_group_name_H-M   'P 1'
#
loop_
_entity.id
_entity.type
_entity.pdbx_description
1 polymer ?
#
loop_
_entity_poly.entity_id
_entity_poly.type
_entity_poly.pdbx_seq_one_letter_code
_entity_poly.pdbx_strand_id
1 'polypeptide(L)'
;MMVPTGGPSGGAGRREAPSKMWVALVVAVVVVLQVASTTGLFVYLNMSISQVRSQGVTEELKCLSLLNALDQDIPEQLAQLLGEPCIKLAEGIKAYISKVTENMISKQTFMVARTMPRSFNNSGSKFLSSVVQRPSAHLTLRNEALLDFPSLFRPTGYPQTGLHQSCRHVVRSWANRSLGAHLHNMTLSNGRLRVPQDGRYYLYSQVYFRYPSPASGDVDQRSASHQLVQCVYKKTSYPSPIQLLKGVGTKCWAPDAEYALHSVYQGGLFELRAGDEIFVSVSSPTMLNADESSSYFGAFRLDL
;
A
#
# COMPACT_ATOMS: atom_id res chain seq x y z
N MET A 1 -104.78 22.38 -48.92
CA MET A 1 -104.92 20.91 -48.83
C MET A 1 -103.67 20.37 -48.18
N MET A 2 -103.84 19.64 -47.06
CA MET A 2 -102.94 18.65 -46.44
C MET A 2 -101.58 19.07 -45.82
N VAL A 3 -101.48 18.72 -44.53
CA VAL A 3 -100.32 18.44 -43.65
C VAL A 3 -100.31 16.89 -43.48
N PRO A 4 -99.33 16.11 -42.90
CA PRO A 4 -97.89 16.23 -42.54
C PRO A 4 -96.99 15.02 -42.96
N THR A 5 -95.73 14.99 -42.45
CA THR A 5 -94.91 13.85 -41.92
C THR A 5 -93.68 13.32 -42.71
N GLY A 6 -92.56 13.19 -41.98
CA GLY A 6 -91.45 12.26 -42.30
C GLY A 6 -90.03 12.79 -42.00
N GLY A 7 -89.46 12.53 -40.81
CA GLY A 7 -87.99 12.42 -40.64
C GLY A 7 -87.49 11.02 -41.05
N PRO A 8 -86.21 10.59 -40.86
CA PRO A 8 -85.08 11.20 -40.13
C PRO A 8 -83.68 11.04 -40.80
N SER A 9 -82.59 11.33 -40.05
CA SER A 9 -81.18 10.88 -40.21
C SER A 9 -80.37 11.51 -41.35
N GLY A 10 -79.08 11.84 -41.27
CA GLY A 10 -77.99 11.45 -40.39
C GLY A 10 -76.74 11.38 -41.30
N GLY A 11 -75.73 12.22 -41.08
CA GLY A 11 -74.58 12.31 -42.00
C GLY A 11 -73.41 13.06 -41.40
N ALA A 12 -72.82 12.53 -40.32
CA ALA A 12 -71.56 13.01 -39.78
C ALA A 12 -70.43 12.73 -40.79
N GLY A 13 -69.73 13.79 -41.20
CA GLY A 13 -68.51 13.70 -42.01
C GLY A 13 -67.44 12.91 -41.28
N ARG A 14 -67.21 11.68 -41.76
CA ARG A 14 -66.24 10.72 -41.25
C ARG A 14 -64.83 11.26 -41.53
N ARG A 15 -64.14 11.77 -40.51
CA ARG A 15 -62.67 11.93 -40.55
C ARG A 15 -62.08 10.53 -40.62
N GLU A 16 -61.48 10.17 -41.75
CA GLU A 16 -60.77 8.90 -41.88
C GLU A 16 -59.61 8.87 -40.91
N ALA A 17 -59.64 7.92 -39.98
CA ALA A 17 -58.54 7.67 -39.06
C ALA A 17 -57.32 7.19 -39.86
N PRO A 18 -56.13 7.76 -39.67
CA PRO A 18 -54.94 7.29 -40.36
C PRO A 18 -54.74 5.80 -40.05
N SER A 19 -54.48 5.00 -41.08
CA SER A 19 -54.31 3.56 -40.90
C SER A 19 -53.21 3.30 -39.86
N LYS A 20 -53.39 2.29 -39.01
CA LYS A 20 -52.40 1.91 -37.98
C LYS A 20 -51.00 1.71 -38.57
N MET A 21 -50.93 1.34 -39.84
CA MET A 21 -49.71 1.16 -40.62
C MET A 21 -48.99 2.48 -40.91
N TRP A 22 -49.73 3.57 -41.19
CA TRP A 22 -49.15 4.89 -41.41
C TRP A 22 -48.57 5.47 -40.12
N VAL A 23 -49.28 5.31 -38.99
CA VAL A 23 -48.79 5.72 -37.68
C VAL A 23 -47.51 4.96 -37.29
N ALA A 24 -47.47 3.64 -37.52
CA ALA A 24 -46.29 2.83 -37.27
C ALA A 24 -45.09 3.27 -38.13
N LEU A 25 -45.32 3.62 -39.39
CA LEU A 25 -44.28 4.10 -40.31
C LEU A 25 -43.71 5.45 -39.87
N VAL A 26 -44.57 6.39 -39.47
CA VAL A 26 -44.13 7.70 -38.94
C VAL A 26 -43.32 7.53 -37.66
N VAL A 27 -43.75 6.66 -36.73
CA VAL A 27 -43.00 6.38 -35.50
C VAL A 27 -41.63 5.77 -35.82
N ALA A 28 -41.56 4.82 -36.75
CA ALA A 28 -40.29 4.22 -37.16
C ALA A 28 -39.33 5.27 -37.74
N VAL A 29 -39.81 6.17 -38.59
CA VAL A 29 -39.00 7.26 -39.15
C VAL A 29 -38.49 8.21 -38.06
N VAL A 30 -39.34 8.58 -37.10
CA VAL A 30 -38.94 9.44 -35.96
C VAL A 30 -37.86 8.77 -35.12
N VAL A 31 -37.99 7.48 -34.82
CA VAL A 31 -37.00 6.72 -34.04
C VAL A 31 -35.66 6.67 -34.78
N VAL A 32 -35.67 6.39 -36.09
CA VAL A 32 -34.45 6.36 -36.90
C VAL A 32 -33.77 7.74 -36.91
N LEU A 33 -34.54 8.82 -37.09
CA LEU A 33 -34.01 10.18 -37.10
C LEU A 33 -33.40 10.57 -35.74
N GLN A 34 -34.05 10.16 -34.64
CA GLN A 34 -33.57 10.41 -33.29
C GLN A 34 -32.26 9.66 -33.01
N VAL A 35 -32.16 8.39 -33.41
CA VAL A 35 -30.92 7.59 -33.27
C VAL A 35 -29.79 8.19 -34.11
N ALA A 36 -30.06 8.63 -35.33
CA ALA A 36 -29.05 9.25 -36.18
C ALA A 36 -28.54 10.58 -35.57
N SER A 37 -29.44 11.41 -35.04
CA SER A 37 -29.11 12.69 -34.41
C SER A 37 -28.30 12.51 -33.12
N THR A 38 -28.72 11.60 -32.23
CA THR A 38 -28.00 11.36 -30.97
C THR A 38 -26.61 10.77 -31.22
N THR A 39 -26.49 9.85 -32.18
CA THR A 39 -25.20 9.27 -32.57
C THR A 39 -24.28 10.32 -33.18
N GLY A 40 -24.80 11.18 -34.06
CA GLY A 40 -24.03 12.29 -34.65
C GLY A 40 -23.53 13.28 -33.60
N LEU A 41 -24.39 13.68 -32.66
CA LEU A 41 -24.01 14.57 -31.56
C LEU A 41 -22.97 13.93 -30.63
N PHE A 42 -23.12 12.64 -30.32
CA PHE A 42 -22.15 11.90 -29.51
C PHE A 42 -20.77 11.84 -30.17
N VAL A 43 -20.70 11.57 -31.48
CA VAL A 43 -19.42 11.56 -32.22
C VAL A 43 -18.82 12.96 -32.27
N TYR A 44 -19.60 14.00 -32.54
CA TYR A 44 -19.13 15.38 -32.58
C TYR A 44 -18.57 15.84 -31.22
N LEU A 45 -19.26 15.51 -30.13
CA LEU A 45 -18.81 15.84 -28.78
C LEU A 45 -17.55 15.07 -28.41
N ASN A 46 -17.46 13.77 -28.71
CA ASN A 46 -16.23 13.01 -28.46
C ASN A 46 -15.04 13.53 -29.28
N MET A 47 -15.28 13.91 -30.53
CA MET A 47 -14.23 14.47 -31.39
C MET A 47 -13.74 15.82 -30.85
N SER A 48 -14.65 16.72 -30.49
CA SER A 48 -14.30 18.03 -29.92
C SER A 48 -13.63 17.92 -28.55
N ILE A 49 -14.09 17.01 -27.67
CA ILE A 49 -13.43 16.71 -26.39
C ILE A 49 -12.02 16.14 -26.63
N SER A 50 -11.84 15.25 -27.61
CA SER A 50 -10.52 14.70 -27.94
C SER A 50 -9.55 15.77 -28.44
N GLN A 51 -10.06 16.75 -29.19
CA GLN A 51 -9.28 17.86 -29.73
C GLN A 51 -8.87 18.84 -28.63
N VAL A 52 -9.77 19.20 -27.71
CA VAL A 52 -9.45 20.04 -26.54
C VAL A 52 -8.49 19.32 -25.60
N ARG A 53 -8.66 18.01 -25.39
CA ARG A 53 -7.77 17.21 -24.53
C ARG A 53 -6.37 17.10 -25.11
N SER A 54 -6.22 16.86 -26.41
CA SER A 54 -4.91 16.77 -27.06
C SER A 54 -4.18 18.12 -27.11
N GLN A 55 -4.90 19.23 -27.33
CA GLN A 55 -4.32 20.58 -27.29
C GLN A 55 -3.93 21.02 -25.86
N GLY A 56 -4.77 20.76 -24.86
CA GLY A 56 -4.45 21.07 -23.47
C GLY A 56 -3.28 20.24 -22.93
N VAL A 57 -3.25 18.94 -23.22
CA VAL A 57 -2.19 18.04 -22.75
C VAL A 57 -0.85 18.35 -23.41
N THR A 58 -0.81 18.79 -24.67
CA THR A 58 0.46 19.13 -25.35
C THR A 58 1.08 20.43 -24.83
N GLU A 59 0.29 21.44 -24.49
CA GLU A 59 0.79 22.68 -23.88
C GLU A 59 1.18 22.49 -22.40
N GLU A 60 0.43 21.70 -21.63
CA GLU A 60 0.80 21.37 -20.25
C GLU A 60 2.04 20.47 -20.16
N LEU A 61 2.26 19.53 -21.08
CA LEU A 61 3.50 18.73 -21.13
C LEU A 61 4.73 19.58 -21.49
N LYS A 62 4.58 20.56 -22.40
CA LYS A 62 5.67 21.51 -22.71
C LYS A 62 6.02 22.36 -21.48
N CYS A 63 5.00 22.83 -20.76
CA CYS A 63 5.18 23.57 -19.51
C CYS A 63 5.86 22.73 -18.42
N LEU A 64 5.44 21.47 -18.21
CA LEU A 64 6.07 20.55 -17.26
C LEU A 64 7.53 20.25 -17.61
N SER A 65 7.82 20.04 -18.89
CA SER A 65 9.20 19.87 -19.38
C SER A 65 10.06 21.11 -19.10
N LEU A 66 9.51 22.31 -19.29
CA LEU A 66 10.18 23.57 -19.01
C LEU A 66 10.41 23.78 -17.50
N LEU A 67 9.41 23.47 -16.66
CA LEU A 67 9.51 23.54 -15.19
C LEU A 67 10.56 22.57 -14.63
N ASN A 68 10.66 21.36 -15.18
CA ASN A 68 11.66 20.38 -14.78
C ASN A 68 13.09 20.80 -15.17
N ALA A 69 13.25 21.59 -16.25
CA ALA A 69 14.53 22.16 -16.66
C ALA A 69 14.94 23.39 -15.81
N LEU A 70 13.97 24.08 -15.20
CA LEU A 70 14.16 25.28 -14.37
C LEU A 70 14.58 25.00 -12.92
N ASP A 71 14.47 23.75 -12.45
CA ASP A 71 14.83 23.35 -11.07
C ASP A 71 16.35 23.44 -10.80
N GLN A 72 17.18 23.64 -11.82
CA GLN A 72 18.65 23.67 -11.67
C GLN A 72 19.28 25.06 -11.50
N ASP A 73 18.65 26.18 -11.88
CA ASP A 73 19.15 27.54 -11.59
C ASP A 73 18.09 28.57 -12.03
N ILE A 74 17.73 29.52 -11.16
CA ILE A 74 16.76 30.59 -11.47
C ILE A 74 17.50 31.91 -11.74
N PRO A 75 17.53 32.39 -13.00
CA PRO A 75 17.62 33.81 -13.29
C PRO A 75 16.21 34.39 -13.41
N GLU A 76 15.97 35.53 -12.76
CA GLU A 76 14.67 36.24 -12.70
C GLU A 76 14.06 36.66 -14.06
N GLN A 77 14.78 36.45 -15.17
CA GLN A 77 14.38 36.91 -16.50
C GLN A 77 13.48 35.93 -17.27
N LEU A 78 13.26 34.71 -16.78
CA LEU A 78 12.43 33.72 -17.50
C LEU A 78 10.93 33.80 -17.17
N ALA A 79 10.53 34.56 -16.16
CA ALA A 79 9.12 34.73 -15.76
C ALA A 79 8.25 35.40 -16.85
N GLN A 80 8.85 36.15 -17.78
CA GLN A 80 8.17 36.81 -18.89
C GLN A 80 7.87 35.88 -20.08
N LEU A 81 8.45 34.67 -20.11
CA LEU A 81 8.29 33.70 -21.21
C LEU A 81 7.27 32.60 -20.92
N LEU A 82 6.77 32.50 -19.68
CA LEU A 82 5.72 31.54 -19.32
C LEU A 82 4.35 32.14 -19.68
N GLY A 83 3.65 31.53 -20.63
CA GLY A 83 2.26 31.91 -20.94
C GLY A 83 1.33 31.70 -19.73
N GLU A 84 0.22 32.44 -19.68
CA GLU A 84 -0.82 32.35 -18.63
C GLU A 84 -1.22 30.90 -18.20
N PRO A 85 -1.41 29.92 -19.11
CA PRO A 85 -1.77 28.56 -18.70
C PRO A 85 -0.65 27.83 -17.94
N CYS A 86 0.62 28.12 -18.23
CA CYS A 86 1.76 27.50 -17.55
C CYS A 86 1.94 28.06 -16.13
N ILE A 87 1.65 29.36 -15.94
CA ILE A 87 1.66 30.00 -14.62
C ILE A 87 0.60 29.37 -13.70
N LYS A 88 -0.63 29.18 -14.20
CA LYS A 88 -1.69 28.51 -13.42
C LYS A 88 -1.32 27.07 -13.04
N LEU A 89 -0.66 26.33 -13.94
CA LEU A 89 -0.18 24.98 -13.65
C LEU A 89 0.93 25.00 -12.58
N ALA A 90 1.90 25.90 -12.71
CA ALA A 90 3.00 26.06 -11.74
C ALA A 90 2.48 26.44 -10.34
N GLU A 91 1.51 27.35 -10.24
CA GLU A 91 0.85 27.70 -8.99
C GLU A 91 0.08 26.51 -8.40
N GLY A 92 -0.60 25.72 -9.24
CA GLY A 92 -1.29 24.50 -8.83
C GLY A 92 -0.33 23.43 -8.28
N ILE A 93 0.82 23.23 -8.93
CA ILE A 93 1.88 22.32 -8.47
C ILE A 93 2.47 22.82 -7.16
N LYS A 94 2.78 24.12 -7.05
CA LYS A 94 3.27 24.73 -5.82
C LYS A 94 2.30 24.57 -4.65
N ALA A 95 1.00 24.78 -4.90
CA ALA A 95 -0.04 24.58 -3.90
C ALA A 95 -0.17 23.11 -3.48
N TYR A 96 -0.05 22.17 -4.42
CA TYR A 96 -0.07 20.74 -4.14
C TYR A 96 1.15 20.30 -3.31
N ILE A 97 2.37 20.73 -3.69
CA ILE A 97 3.60 20.46 -2.95
C ILE A 97 3.51 21.05 -1.54
N SER A 98 3.02 22.28 -1.38
CA SER A 98 2.82 22.90 -0.06
C SER A 98 1.85 22.08 0.78
N LYS A 99 0.72 21.64 0.21
CA LYS A 99 -0.30 20.84 0.90
C LYS A 99 0.20 19.44 1.30
N VAL A 100 1.02 18.80 0.47
CA VAL A 100 1.63 17.50 0.78
C VAL A 100 2.70 17.67 1.84
N THR A 101 3.56 18.68 1.71
CA THR A 101 4.63 18.99 2.68
C THR A 101 4.04 19.36 4.04
N GLU A 102 2.99 20.18 4.12
CA GLU A 102 2.28 20.47 5.38
C GLU A 102 1.64 19.23 6.00
N ASN A 103 1.03 18.34 5.21
CA ASN A 103 0.47 17.09 5.71
C ASN A 103 1.55 16.10 6.19
N MET A 104 2.73 16.10 5.54
CA MET A 104 3.86 15.29 5.98
C MET A 104 4.50 15.87 7.26
N ILE A 105 4.69 17.20 7.31
CA ILE A 105 5.18 17.90 8.50
C ILE A 105 4.19 17.70 9.64
N SER A 106 2.88 17.90 9.46
CA SER A 106 1.90 17.71 10.56
C SER A 106 1.89 16.28 11.10
N LYS A 107 2.05 15.28 10.21
CA LYS A 107 2.23 13.87 10.61
C LYS A 107 3.54 13.65 11.38
N GLN A 108 4.64 14.27 10.95
CA GLN A 108 5.91 14.23 11.68
C GLN A 108 5.84 14.96 13.02
N THR A 109 5.26 16.16 13.09
CA THR A 109 5.07 16.94 14.33
C THR A 109 4.16 16.19 15.32
N PHE A 110 3.14 15.46 14.84
CA PHE A 110 2.30 14.61 15.68
C PHE A 110 3.06 13.38 16.22
N MET A 111 4.00 12.82 15.45
CA MET A 111 4.89 11.74 15.91
C MET A 111 5.97 12.25 16.87
N VAL A 112 6.55 13.42 16.62
CA VAL A 112 7.53 14.09 17.49
C VAL A 112 6.87 14.53 18.81
N ALA A 113 5.61 14.99 18.77
CA ALA A 113 4.85 15.32 19.97
C ALA A 113 4.51 14.10 20.85
N ARG A 114 4.50 12.88 20.29
CA ARG A 114 4.37 11.63 21.05
C ARG A 114 5.69 11.11 21.64
N THR A 115 6.83 11.58 21.12
CA THR A 115 8.17 11.21 21.59
C THR A 115 8.75 12.21 22.60
N MET A 116 8.06 13.32 22.86
CA MET A 116 8.40 14.22 23.97
C MET A 116 7.88 13.68 25.32
N PRO A 117 8.72 13.55 26.35
CA PRO A 117 8.25 13.25 27.69
C PRO A 117 7.42 14.45 28.20
N ARG A 118 6.09 14.30 28.23
CA ARG A 118 5.22 15.24 28.94
C ARG A 118 5.48 15.12 30.44
N SER A 119 6.26 16.03 31.00
CA SER A 119 6.31 16.24 32.45
C SER A 119 4.98 16.86 32.89
N PHE A 120 4.02 16.01 33.28
CA PHE A 120 2.86 16.48 34.02
C PHE A 120 3.31 16.81 35.45
N ASN A 121 3.51 18.09 35.73
CA ASN A 121 3.71 18.59 37.08
C ASN A 121 2.34 18.63 37.79
N ASN A 122 1.94 17.50 38.37
CA ASN A 122 0.77 17.46 39.24
C ASN A 122 1.27 17.56 40.68
N SER A 123 1.29 18.79 41.20
CA SER A 123 1.46 19.06 42.62
C SER A 123 0.32 18.39 43.38
N GLY A 124 0.63 17.30 44.11
CA GLY A 124 -0.29 16.75 45.12
C GLY A 124 -0.75 15.31 44.95
N SER A 125 0.13 14.36 44.63
CA SER A 125 0.09 13.05 45.31
C SER A 125 1.45 12.37 45.21
N LYS A 126 1.92 11.81 46.33
CA LYS A 126 3.15 11.02 46.38
C LYS A 126 2.90 9.68 45.66
N PHE A 127 3.05 9.65 44.34
CA PHE A 127 3.22 8.39 43.61
C PHE A 127 4.72 8.13 43.46
N LEU A 128 5.28 7.43 44.44
CA LEU A 128 6.55 6.73 44.29
C LEU A 128 6.33 5.57 43.31
N SER A 129 6.44 5.88 42.03
CA SER A 129 6.68 4.89 40.99
C SER A 129 7.52 5.58 39.93
N SER A 130 8.84 5.35 39.98
CA SER A 130 9.63 5.30 38.75
C SER A 130 8.82 4.42 37.80
N VAL A 131 8.22 4.99 36.75
CA VAL A 131 7.53 4.21 35.73
C VAL A 131 8.60 3.29 35.12
N VAL A 132 8.72 2.08 35.65
CA VAL A 132 9.59 1.05 35.11
C VAL A 132 9.09 0.85 33.68
N GLN A 133 9.92 1.21 32.71
CA GLN A 133 9.56 1.02 31.30
C GLN A 133 9.13 -0.43 31.10
N ARG A 134 7.91 -0.61 30.59
CA ARG A 134 7.33 -1.93 30.38
C ARG A 134 8.18 -2.71 29.37
N PRO A 135 8.32 -4.04 29.53
CA PRO A 135 8.99 -4.86 28.54
C PRO A 135 8.40 -4.65 27.14
N SER A 136 9.17 -4.06 26.25
CA SER A 136 8.81 -3.89 24.85
C SER A 136 10.03 -3.89 23.94
N ALA A 137 9.84 -4.35 22.72
CA ALA A 137 10.84 -4.32 21.68
C ALA A 137 10.17 -4.05 20.34
N HIS A 138 10.83 -3.22 19.54
CA HIS A 138 10.61 -3.12 18.11
C HIS A 138 11.98 -3.17 17.46
N LEU A 139 12.23 -4.21 16.67
CA LEU A 139 13.50 -4.44 16.01
C LEU A 139 13.27 -4.36 14.51
N THR A 140 14.19 -3.75 13.79
CA THR A 140 14.14 -3.73 12.32
C THR A 140 15.31 -4.48 11.72
N LEU A 141 15.16 -4.93 10.48
CA LEU A 141 16.20 -5.69 9.80
C LEU A 141 17.34 -4.74 9.40
N ARG A 142 18.57 -5.07 9.80
CA ARG A 142 19.76 -4.31 9.42
C ARG A 142 20.22 -4.69 8.02
N ASN A 143 20.59 -3.69 7.23
CA ASN A 143 21.30 -3.92 5.98
C ASN A 143 22.79 -4.22 6.25
N GLU A 144 23.17 -5.49 6.15
CA GLU A 144 24.57 -5.93 6.27
C GLU A 144 25.43 -5.48 5.07
N ALA A 145 24.84 -4.96 3.98
CA ALA A 145 25.58 -4.48 2.81
C ALA A 145 26.37 -3.17 3.03
N LEU A 146 26.18 -2.50 4.18
CA LEU A 146 26.89 -1.26 4.53
C LEU A 146 28.17 -1.49 5.37
N LEU A 147 28.54 -2.75 5.63
CA LEU A 147 29.84 -3.08 6.24
C LEU A 147 30.78 -3.63 5.17
N ASP A 148 31.70 -2.77 4.76
CA ASP A 148 32.71 -2.97 3.73
C ASP A 148 33.77 -4.02 4.15
N PHE A 149 33.38 -5.29 4.19
CA PHE A 149 34.29 -6.44 4.39
C PHE A 149 33.97 -7.56 3.39
N PRO A 150 34.83 -7.81 2.37
CA PRO A 150 34.59 -8.77 1.29
C PRO A 150 34.60 -10.26 1.66
N SER A 151 34.53 -10.64 2.94
CA SER A 151 34.74 -12.03 3.38
C SER A 151 33.63 -12.59 4.30
N LEU A 152 32.47 -11.95 4.40
CA LEU A 152 31.31 -12.43 5.17
C LEU A 152 30.06 -12.72 4.33
N PHE A 153 30.21 -12.92 3.01
CA PHE A 153 29.16 -13.51 2.16
C PHE A 153 28.95 -14.99 2.50
N ARG A 154 28.49 -15.26 3.72
CA ARG A 154 27.91 -16.53 4.09
C ARG A 154 26.41 -16.28 4.25
N PRO A 155 25.56 -16.94 3.44
CA PRO A 155 24.11 -16.90 3.64
C PRO A 155 23.84 -17.15 5.12
N THR A 156 23.17 -16.20 5.76
CA THR A 156 23.00 -16.14 7.21
C THR A 156 22.48 -17.46 7.76
N GLY A 157 23.36 -18.20 8.43
CA GLY A 157 23.04 -19.32 9.32
C GLY A 157 22.87 -20.67 8.64
N TYR A 158 23.59 -21.68 9.16
CA TYR A 158 23.26 -23.08 8.92
C TYR A 158 21.78 -23.35 9.24
N PRO A 159 21.08 -24.18 8.45
CA PRO A 159 19.69 -24.53 8.72
C PRO A 159 19.58 -25.09 10.13
N GLN A 160 18.69 -24.53 10.93
CA GLN A 160 18.55 -24.97 12.32
C GLN A 160 17.87 -26.34 12.35
N THR A 161 18.55 -27.31 12.96
CA THR A 161 18.02 -28.65 13.18
C THR A 161 16.84 -28.59 14.15
N GLY A 162 15.81 -29.41 13.89
CA GLY A 162 14.58 -29.46 14.70
C GLY A 162 13.49 -28.44 14.34
N LEU A 163 13.69 -27.59 13.31
CA LEU A 163 12.64 -26.69 12.79
C LEU A 163 11.93 -27.30 11.57
N HIS A 164 10.70 -26.83 11.33
CA HIS A 164 9.93 -27.19 10.14
C HIS A 164 10.71 -26.85 8.86
N GLN A 165 10.65 -27.72 7.85
CA GLN A 165 11.44 -27.60 6.62
C GLN A 165 11.27 -26.25 5.92
N SER A 166 10.05 -25.72 5.92
CA SER A 166 9.76 -24.42 5.30
C SER A 166 10.25 -23.21 6.11
N CYS A 167 10.84 -23.39 7.30
CA CYS A 167 11.19 -22.31 8.24
C CYS A 167 12.53 -22.57 8.94
N ARG A 168 13.53 -23.11 8.24
CA ARG A 168 14.82 -23.51 8.84
C ARG A 168 15.83 -22.37 8.99
N HIS A 169 15.60 -21.21 8.37
CA HIS A 169 16.56 -20.11 8.35
C HIS A 169 16.18 -19.03 9.35
N VAL A 170 16.87 -18.98 10.49
CA VAL A 170 16.64 -17.95 11.51
C VAL A 170 17.18 -16.60 11.05
N VAL A 171 16.36 -15.56 11.17
CA VAL A 171 16.76 -14.19 10.88
C VAL A 171 17.57 -13.65 12.06
N ARG A 172 18.86 -13.35 11.85
CA ARG A 172 19.79 -12.94 12.91
C ARG A 172 20.14 -11.44 12.93
N SER A 173 20.02 -10.77 11.80
CA SER A 173 20.41 -9.37 11.59
C SER A 173 19.38 -8.35 12.09
N TRP A 174 18.68 -8.65 13.19
CA TRP A 174 17.78 -7.69 13.82
C TRP A 174 18.59 -6.60 14.55
N ALA A 175 18.24 -5.34 14.34
CA ALA A 175 18.86 -4.19 14.98
C ALA A 175 17.86 -3.45 15.89
N ASN A 176 18.40 -2.83 16.94
CA ASN A 176 17.67 -2.05 17.95
C ASN A 176 18.08 -0.56 17.99
N ARG A 177 18.92 -0.10 17.06
CA ARG A 177 19.47 1.27 17.00
C ARG A 177 19.16 2.01 15.68
N SER A 178 18.24 1.48 14.89
CA SER A 178 17.73 2.09 13.66
C SER A 178 16.55 3.04 13.94
N LEU A 179 16.15 3.82 12.94
CA LEU A 179 14.99 4.71 13.01
C LEU A 179 13.71 3.95 13.39
N GLY A 180 13.16 4.22 14.58
CA GLY A 180 11.94 3.59 15.10
C GLY A 180 12.14 2.27 15.85
N ALA A 181 13.36 1.72 15.86
CA ALA A 181 13.67 0.54 16.66
C ALA A 181 13.96 0.90 18.13
N HIS A 182 13.55 0.03 19.05
CA HIS A 182 13.82 0.17 20.47
C HIS A 182 13.86 -1.18 21.17
N LEU A 183 14.50 -1.21 22.33
CA LEU A 183 14.56 -2.38 23.20
C LEU A 183 14.49 -1.91 24.66
N HIS A 184 13.32 -2.05 25.27
CA HIS A 184 13.04 -1.64 26.64
C HIS A 184 12.83 -2.85 27.52
N ASN A 185 13.69 -2.99 28.54
CA ASN A 185 13.61 -4.08 29.51
C ASN A 185 13.51 -5.48 28.85
N MET A 186 14.15 -5.67 27.71
CA MET A 186 14.26 -6.96 27.01
C MET A 186 15.69 -7.08 26.48
N THR A 187 16.14 -8.28 26.12
CA THR A 187 17.49 -8.47 25.57
C THR A 187 17.44 -9.18 24.22
N LEU A 188 18.34 -8.82 23.31
CA LEU A 188 18.47 -9.41 21.99
C LEU A 188 19.82 -10.12 21.90
N SER A 189 19.82 -11.41 21.58
CA SER A 189 21.04 -12.20 21.37
C SER A 189 20.86 -13.15 20.19
N ASN A 190 21.78 -13.13 19.23
CA ASN A 190 21.76 -13.99 18.04
C ASN A 190 20.42 -13.99 17.28
N GLY A 191 19.77 -12.82 17.18
CA GLY A 191 18.46 -12.66 16.55
C GLY A 191 17.27 -13.14 17.38
N ARG A 192 17.47 -13.42 18.67
CA ARG A 192 16.46 -13.93 19.59
C ARG A 192 16.16 -12.90 20.67
N LEU A 193 14.89 -12.56 20.82
CA LEU A 193 14.40 -11.65 21.83
C LEU A 193 14.07 -12.44 23.11
N ARG A 194 14.78 -12.16 24.19
CA ARG A 194 14.62 -12.83 25.48
C ARG A 194 13.67 -12.05 26.38
N VAL A 195 12.68 -12.77 26.91
CA VAL A 195 11.63 -12.25 27.78
C VAL A 195 12.17 -12.04 29.19
N PRO A 196 11.99 -10.86 29.80
CA PRO A 196 12.53 -10.55 31.14
C PRO A 196 11.68 -11.08 32.29
N GLN A 197 10.36 -11.21 32.08
CA GLN A 197 9.37 -11.38 33.12
C GLN A 197 8.18 -12.16 32.59
N ASP A 198 7.58 -12.99 33.45
CA ASP A 198 6.37 -13.73 33.15
C ASP A 198 5.21 -12.79 32.80
N GLY A 199 4.42 -13.16 31.81
CA GLY A 199 3.23 -12.40 31.46
C GLY A 199 2.69 -12.74 30.09
N ARG A 200 1.67 -11.98 29.70
CA ARG A 200 1.06 -12.08 28.39
C ARG A 200 1.67 -11.04 27.46
N TYR A 201 2.20 -11.49 26.33
CA TYR A 201 2.90 -10.65 25.36
C TYR A 201 2.19 -10.71 24.02
N TYR A 202 1.97 -9.55 23.42
CA TYR A 202 1.61 -9.47 22.02
C TYR A 202 2.89 -9.51 21.19
N LEU A 203 3.05 -10.57 20.40
CA LEU A 203 4.15 -10.76 19.48
C LEU A 203 3.70 -10.35 18.09
N TYR A 204 4.57 -9.68 17.32
CA TYR A 204 4.30 -9.35 15.93
C TYR A 204 5.58 -9.37 15.11
N SER A 205 5.45 -9.68 13.81
CA SER A 205 6.56 -9.59 12.88
C SER A 205 6.05 -9.39 11.46
N GLN A 206 6.74 -8.51 10.72
CA GLN A 206 6.64 -8.40 9.27
C GLN A 206 7.94 -8.81 8.61
N VAL A 207 7.84 -9.64 7.58
CA VAL A 207 8.95 -9.91 6.67
C VAL A 207 8.56 -9.52 5.26
N TYR A 208 9.36 -8.65 4.65
CA TYR A 208 9.21 -8.25 3.27
C TYR A 208 10.10 -9.08 2.37
N PHE A 209 9.46 -9.95 1.60
CA PHE A 209 10.11 -10.77 0.58
C PHE A 209 10.12 -10.01 -0.75
N ARG A 210 11.31 -9.88 -1.33
CA ARG A 210 11.52 -9.37 -2.67
C ARG A 210 12.16 -10.48 -3.50
N TYR A 211 11.48 -10.88 -4.55
CA TYR A 211 12.05 -11.85 -5.48
C TYR A 211 13.22 -11.22 -6.24
N PRO A 212 14.34 -11.94 -6.43
CA PRO A 212 15.38 -11.49 -7.33
C PRO A 212 14.81 -11.36 -8.75
N SER A 213 15.16 -10.28 -9.46
CA SER A 213 14.85 -10.16 -10.88
C SER A 213 15.57 -11.28 -11.63
N PRO A 214 14.94 -11.97 -12.60
CA PRO A 214 15.64 -12.95 -13.42
C PRO A 214 16.72 -12.20 -14.23
N ALA A 215 17.97 -12.27 -13.77
CA ALA A 215 19.09 -11.86 -14.59
C ALA A 215 19.07 -12.71 -15.86
N SER A 216 19.16 -12.06 -17.01
CA SER A 216 19.12 -12.68 -18.34
C SER A 216 20.15 -13.80 -18.45
N GLY A 217 19.72 -15.05 -18.33
CA GLY A 217 20.55 -16.22 -18.65
C GLY A 217 20.24 -17.50 -17.89
N ASP A 218 19.60 -17.46 -16.72
CA ASP A 218 19.45 -18.65 -15.88
C ASP A 218 18.07 -19.31 -16.06
N VAL A 219 18.02 -20.31 -16.95
CA VAL A 219 16.78 -20.98 -17.42
C VAL A 219 16.17 -21.90 -16.33
N ASP A 220 16.91 -22.23 -15.27
CA ASP A 220 16.49 -23.23 -14.27
C ASP A 220 15.70 -22.68 -13.06
N GLN A 221 15.62 -21.35 -12.87
CA GLN A 221 14.87 -20.78 -11.73
C GLN A 221 13.34 -20.71 -11.95
N ARG A 222 12.87 -20.99 -13.16
CA ARG A 222 11.44 -20.93 -13.53
C ARG A 222 10.60 -22.07 -12.93
N SER A 223 11.25 -23.12 -12.43
CA SER A 223 10.60 -24.31 -11.85
C SER A 223 10.61 -24.35 -10.32
N ALA A 224 11.32 -23.42 -9.67
CA ALA A 224 11.34 -23.34 -8.21
C ALA A 224 10.10 -22.62 -7.69
N SER A 225 9.07 -23.37 -7.30
CA SER A 225 7.95 -22.80 -6.55
C SER A 225 8.45 -22.28 -5.19
N HIS A 226 8.82 -21.01 -5.15
CA HIS A 226 9.27 -20.37 -3.92
C HIS A 226 8.08 -20.10 -3.01
N GLN A 227 7.88 -20.99 -2.02
CA GLN A 227 6.99 -20.73 -0.90
C GLN A 227 7.64 -19.67 -0.01
N LEU A 228 6.97 -18.54 0.19
CA LEU A 228 7.40 -17.52 1.13
C LEU A 228 6.80 -17.86 2.48
N VAL A 229 7.63 -18.27 3.42
CA VAL A 229 7.13 -18.66 4.73
C VAL A 229 7.88 -17.87 5.79
N GLN A 230 7.12 -17.32 6.72
CA GLN A 230 7.62 -16.66 7.92
C GLN A 230 7.06 -17.41 9.13
N CYS A 231 7.92 -17.86 10.02
CA CYS A 231 7.54 -18.50 11.26
C CYS A 231 8.05 -17.70 12.47
N VAL A 232 7.27 -17.69 13.54
CA VAL A 232 7.69 -17.16 14.85
C VAL A 232 7.74 -18.34 15.82
N TYR A 233 8.89 -18.52 16.45
CA TYR A 233 9.15 -19.62 17.38
C TYR A 233 9.44 -19.11 18.79
N LYS A 234 9.13 -19.96 19.76
CA LYS A 234 9.52 -19.84 21.16
C LYS A 234 10.47 -20.96 21.54
N LYS A 235 11.62 -20.63 22.09
CA LYS A 235 12.50 -21.59 22.79
C LYS A 235 12.37 -21.37 24.29
N THR A 236 12.22 -22.48 25.00
CA THR A 236 12.10 -22.53 26.45
C THR A 236 13.02 -23.65 26.97
N SER A 237 12.77 -24.19 28.16
CA SER A 237 13.46 -25.38 28.67
C SER A 237 13.16 -26.66 27.88
N TYR A 238 12.13 -26.64 27.03
CA TYR A 238 11.76 -27.76 26.17
C TYR A 238 12.83 -27.99 25.09
N PRO A 239 13.19 -29.26 24.77
CA PRO A 239 14.32 -29.56 23.88
C PRO A 239 14.20 -28.98 22.46
N SER A 240 12.98 -28.90 21.92
CA SER A 240 12.74 -28.36 20.58
C SER A 240 12.02 -27.00 20.65
N PRO A 241 12.28 -26.08 19.69
CA PRO A 241 11.53 -24.84 19.61
C PRO A 241 10.04 -25.08 19.28
N ILE A 242 9.16 -24.32 19.93
CA ILE A 242 7.71 -24.37 19.76
C ILE A 242 7.28 -23.32 18.73
N GLN A 243 6.60 -23.71 17.66
CA GLN A 243 6.08 -22.76 16.67
C GLN A 243 4.85 -22.05 17.23
N LEU A 244 4.89 -20.72 17.28
CA LEU A 244 3.78 -19.88 17.74
C LEU A 244 2.92 -19.38 16.60
N LEU A 245 3.55 -18.88 15.54
CA LEU A 245 2.88 -18.32 14.37
C LEU A 245 3.56 -18.81 13.08
N LYS A 246 2.78 -18.97 12.02
CA LYS A 246 3.25 -19.26 10.67
C LYS A 246 2.40 -18.50 9.65
N GLY A 247 3.06 -17.64 8.88
CA GLY A 247 2.49 -16.94 7.73
C GLY A 247 3.07 -17.53 6.45
N VAL A 248 2.21 -17.72 5.44
CA VAL A 248 2.60 -18.23 4.13
C VAL A 248 2.12 -17.27 3.07
N GLY A 249 3.04 -16.86 2.20
CA GLY A 249 2.79 -16.15 0.97
C GLY A 249 3.06 -17.05 -0.23
N THR A 250 2.18 -16.99 -1.22
CA THR A 250 2.37 -17.64 -2.51
C THR A 250 2.47 -16.58 -3.60
N LYS A 251 3.46 -16.71 -4.48
CA LYS A 251 3.52 -15.92 -5.71
C LYS A 251 2.48 -16.46 -6.70
N CYS A 252 1.75 -15.56 -7.35
CA CYS A 252 1.01 -15.89 -8.56
C CYS A 252 2.03 -16.02 -9.71
N TRP A 253 2.17 -17.22 -10.26
CA TRP A 253 3.16 -17.54 -11.31
C TRP A 253 2.67 -17.14 -12.71
N ALA A 254 2.25 -15.87 -12.86
CA ALA A 254 2.03 -15.34 -14.19
C ALA A 254 3.40 -15.14 -14.88
N PRO A 255 3.56 -15.58 -16.15
CA PRO A 255 4.83 -15.50 -16.88
C PRO A 255 5.37 -14.08 -17.01
N ASP A 256 4.49 -13.07 -17.01
CA ASP A 256 4.84 -11.66 -17.17
C ASP A 256 4.92 -10.89 -15.83
N ALA A 257 4.93 -11.59 -14.69
CA ALA A 257 5.04 -10.95 -13.37
C ALA A 257 6.49 -10.48 -13.09
N GLU A 258 6.81 -9.27 -13.56
CA GLU A 258 8.15 -8.66 -13.46
C GLU A 258 8.65 -8.45 -12.02
N TYR A 259 7.75 -8.22 -11.06
CA TYR A 259 8.11 -8.00 -9.66
C TYR A 259 7.13 -8.73 -8.74
N ALA A 260 7.65 -9.60 -7.88
CA ALA A 260 6.89 -10.14 -6.76
C ALA A 260 7.44 -9.51 -5.48
N LEU A 261 6.63 -8.61 -4.93
CA LEU A 261 6.85 -7.98 -3.64
C LEU A 261 5.80 -8.55 -2.70
N HIS A 262 6.22 -9.09 -1.56
CA HIS A 262 5.28 -9.74 -0.66
C HIS A 262 5.66 -9.51 0.79
N SER A 263 4.79 -8.79 1.51
CA SER A 263 4.91 -8.59 2.94
C SER A 263 4.06 -9.62 3.67
N VAL A 264 4.70 -10.46 4.48
CA VAL A 264 3.99 -11.35 5.41
C VAL A 264 4.01 -10.67 6.77
N TYR A 265 2.84 -10.25 7.26
CA TYR A 265 2.65 -9.76 8.61
C TYR A 265 1.85 -10.79 9.42
N GLN A 266 2.28 -11.04 10.64
CA GLN A 266 1.53 -11.84 11.60
C GLN A 266 1.75 -11.33 13.01
N GLY A 267 0.76 -11.55 13.87
CA GLY A 267 0.86 -11.23 15.29
C GLY A 267 -0.15 -12.03 16.10
N GLY A 268 0.13 -12.17 17.39
CA GLY A 268 -0.69 -12.98 18.29
C GLY A 268 -0.31 -12.77 19.74
N LEU A 269 -1.21 -13.19 20.62
CA LEU A 269 -1.08 -13.02 22.06
C LEU A 269 -0.66 -14.33 22.71
N PHE A 270 0.44 -14.32 23.46
CA PHE A 270 1.03 -15.53 24.03
C PHE A 270 1.44 -15.33 25.48
N GLU A 271 1.32 -16.39 26.28
CA GLU A 271 1.88 -16.44 27.62
C GLU A 271 3.35 -16.89 27.55
N LEU A 272 4.23 -16.02 28.05
CA LEU A 272 5.67 -16.20 28.03
C LEU A 272 6.21 -16.13 29.45
N ARG A 273 7.26 -16.92 29.71
CA ARG A 273 7.97 -16.94 30.99
C ARG A 273 9.29 -16.19 30.87
N ALA A 274 9.78 -15.69 31.99
CA ALA A 274 11.12 -15.13 32.10
C ALA A 274 12.16 -16.13 31.58
N GLY A 275 13.02 -15.68 30.67
CA GLY A 275 14.03 -16.51 30.02
C GLY A 275 13.58 -17.19 28.72
N ASP A 276 12.29 -17.17 28.37
CA ASP A 276 11.86 -17.63 27.04
C ASP A 276 12.50 -16.76 25.95
N GLU A 277 12.95 -17.40 24.86
CA GLU A 277 13.55 -16.75 23.70
C GLU A 277 12.60 -16.82 22.50
N ILE A 278 12.24 -15.67 21.94
CA ILE A 278 11.40 -15.56 20.74
C ILE A 278 12.27 -15.23 19.54
N PHE A 279 12.04 -15.91 18.42
CA PHE A 279 12.81 -15.66 17.20
C PHE A 279 11.99 -15.90 15.94
N VAL A 280 12.39 -15.23 14.86
CA VAL A 280 11.76 -15.33 13.54
C VAL A 280 12.62 -16.19 12.63
N SER A 281 12.00 -17.06 11.85
CA SER A 281 12.66 -17.80 10.78
C SER A 281 11.85 -17.76 9.49
N VAL A 282 12.54 -17.99 8.37
CA VAL A 282 11.97 -17.88 7.03
C VAL A 282 12.32 -19.06 6.14
N SER A 283 11.60 -19.20 5.03
CA SER A 283 11.88 -20.21 4.01
C SER A 283 13.17 -19.94 3.26
N SER A 284 13.35 -18.70 2.78
CA SER A 284 14.53 -18.29 2.02
C SER A 284 15.10 -16.95 2.52
N PRO A 285 16.30 -16.94 3.12
CA PRO A 285 16.92 -15.72 3.61
C PRO A 285 17.45 -14.82 2.49
N THR A 286 17.73 -15.36 1.30
CA THR A 286 18.24 -14.59 0.15
C THR A 286 17.20 -13.66 -0.48
N MET A 287 15.91 -13.87 -0.19
CA MET A 287 14.81 -13.04 -0.68
C MET A 287 14.39 -11.94 0.31
N LEU A 288 15.11 -11.81 1.44
CA LEU A 288 14.83 -10.77 2.42
C LEU A 288 15.34 -9.43 1.91
N ASN A 289 14.44 -8.45 1.77
CA ASN A 289 14.87 -7.08 1.53
C ASN A 289 15.31 -6.45 2.86
N ALA A 290 16.55 -5.97 2.90
CA ALA A 290 17.17 -5.41 4.10
C ALA A 290 16.96 -3.90 4.25
N ASP A 291 16.00 -3.33 3.52
CA ASP A 291 15.57 -1.96 3.72
C ASP A 291 14.98 -1.80 5.14
N GLU A 292 15.53 -0.85 5.90
CA GLU A 292 15.43 -0.80 7.37
C GLU A 292 14.00 -0.65 7.89
N SER A 293 13.05 -0.17 7.07
CA SER A 293 11.63 -0.03 7.45
C SER A 293 10.71 -1.14 6.95
N SER A 294 11.21 -2.03 6.08
CA SER A 294 10.35 -2.99 5.38
C SER A 294 10.07 -4.27 6.20
N SER A 295 11.05 -4.72 6.97
CA SER A 295 10.98 -5.93 7.79
C SER A 295 11.25 -5.63 9.26
N TYR A 296 10.38 -6.09 10.15
CA TYR A 296 10.46 -5.82 11.59
C TYR A 296 9.93 -6.98 12.45
N PHE A 297 10.35 -6.99 13.71
CA PHE A 297 9.97 -7.98 14.72
C PHE A 297 9.88 -7.29 16.07
N GLY A 298 8.79 -7.54 16.81
CA GLY A 298 8.64 -6.93 18.12
C GLY A 298 7.70 -7.67 19.04
N ALA A 299 7.69 -7.19 20.28
CA ALA A 299 6.88 -7.72 21.36
C ALA A 299 6.58 -6.60 22.36
N PHE A 300 5.44 -6.66 23.04
CA PHE A 300 5.21 -5.86 24.24
C PHE A 300 4.35 -6.64 25.24
N ARG A 301 4.62 -6.44 26.53
CA ARG A 301 3.84 -7.03 27.61
C ARG A 301 2.51 -6.30 27.77
N LEU A 302 1.43 -7.06 27.95
CA LEU A 302 0.14 -6.57 28.40
C LEU A 302 0.05 -6.65 29.92
N ASP A 303 -0.60 -5.64 30.50
CA ASP A 303 -1.12 -5.69 31.86
C ASP A 303 -2.58 -6.14 31.74
N LEU A 304 -2.91 -7.27 32.32
CA LEU A 304 -4.29 -7.70 32.56
C LEU A 304 -4.49 -7.83 34.06
#